data_AF-C7H320-F1
#
_entry.id   AF-C7H320-F1
#
_cell.length_a   1.000
_cell.length_b   1.000
_cell.length_c   1.000
_cell.angle_alpha   90.00
_cell.angle_beta   90.00
_cell.angle_gamma   90.00
#
_symmetry.space_group_name_H-M   'P 1'
#
loop_
_entity.id
_entity.type
_entity.pdbx_description
1 polymer ?
#
loop_
_entity_poly.entity_id
_entity_poly.type
_entity_poly.pdbx_seq_one_letter_code
_entity_poly.pdbx_strand_id
1 'polypeptide(L)'
;MPGHEPPRRAYGYGTAKSRAELTARWKKLQLETVLPQLKKGLSALVYTQVSDVEDEVNGLFTYDRAAIKPDPAAVRAVNQALEAAFEKTVE
;
A
#
# COMPACT_ATOMS: atom_id res chain seq x y z
N MET A 1 -10.58 -1.01 9.96
CA MET A 1 -11.37 -2.21 9.61
C MET A 1 -12.30 -2.45 10.78
N PRO A 2 -13.57 -2.85 10.56
CA PRO A 2 -14.51 -3.18 11.62
C PRO A 2 -13.87 -4.05 12.70
N GLY A 3 -13.86 -3.58 13.95
CA GLY A 3 -13.33 -4.29 15.11
C GLY A 3 -11.83 -4.10 15.37
N HIS A 4 -11.15 -3.29 14.56
CA HIS A 4 -9.71 -3.02 14.68
C HIS A 4 -9.39 -1.52 14.54
N GLU A 5 -10.34 -0.65 14.91
CA GLU A 5 -10.22 0.79 14.82
C GLU A 5 -9.32 1.40 15.91
N PRO A 6 -8.66 2.54 15.63
CA PRO A 6 -8.02 3.32 16.67
C PRO A 6 -9.05 3.88 17.67
N PRO A 7 -8.63 4.15 18.92
CA PRO A 7 -9.53 4.62 19.99
C PRO A 7 -10.03 6.07 19.81
N ARG A 8 -9.55 6.80 18.79
CA ARG A 8 -9.85 8.23 18.53
C ARG A 8 -10.25 8.45 17.07
N ARG A 9 -10.54 9.71 16.70
CA ARG A 9 -10.84 10.13 15.33
C ARG A 9 -9.74 9.67 14.37
N ALA A 10 -10.11 9.06 13.25
CA ALA A 10 -9.15 8.57 12.26
C ALA A 10 -8.70 9.66 11.28
N TYR A 11 -7.40 9.68 10.99
CA TYR A 11 -6.71 10.45 9.97
C TYR A 11 -6.01 9.51 8.98
N GLY A 12 -5.94 9.88 7.71
CA GLY A 12 -5.14 9.15 6.71
C GLY A 12 -4.99 9.96 5.43
N TYR A 13 -3.98 9.64 4.63
CA TYR A 13 -3.74 10.30 3.32
C TYR A 13 -4.78 9.92 2.26
N GLY A 14 -5.81 9.16 2.67
CA GLY A 14 -7.08 8.94 2.00
C GLY A 14 -7.84 7.84 2.73
N THR A 15 -9.16 7.88 2.69
CA THR A 15 -9.99 6.85 3.33
C THR A 15 -10.36 5.76 2.33
N ALA A 16 -10.12 4.50 2.68
CA ALA A 16 -10.69 3.34 2.01
C ALA A 16 -11.71 2.69 2.95
N LYS A 17 -12.92 2.43 2.47
CA LYS A 17 -14.03 1.89 3.26
C LYS A 17 -14.01 0.37 3.34
N SER A 18 -13.17 -0.30 2.54
CA SER A 18 -13.07 -1.75 2.51
C SER A 18 -11.67 -2.24 2.13
N ARG A 19 -11.39 -3.52 2.43
CA ARG A 19 -10.19 -4.25 1.96
C ARG A 19 -10.05 -4.18 0.44
N ALA A 20 -11.16 -4.37 -0.29
CA ALA A 20 -11.16 -4.37 -1.74
C ALA A 20 -10.79 -2.99 -2.31
N GLU A 21 -11.38 -1.93 -1.75
CA GLU A 21 -11.07 -0.55 -2.14
C GLU A 21 -9.61 -0.19 -1.83
N LEU A 22 -9.11 -0.55 -0.63
CA LEU A 22 -7.71 -0.32 -0.28
C LEU A 22 -6.76 -1.04 -1.24
N THR A 23 -7.07 -2.29 -1.58
CA THR A 23 -6.30 -3.08 -2.54
C THR A 23 -6.31 -2.45 -3.94
N ALA A 24 -7.47 -1.95 -4.39
CA ALA A 24 -7.58 -1.26 -5.68
C ALA A 24 -6.76 0.04 -5.70
N ARG A 25 -6.79 0.81 -4.61
CA ARG A 25 -5.98 2.05 -4.48
C ARG A 25 -4.48 1.74 -4.46
N TRP A 26 -4.06 0.66 -3.79
CA TRP A 26 -2.68 0.18 -3.81
C TRP A 26 -2.22 -0.15 -5.25
N LYS A 27 -3.01 -0.96 -5.97
CA LYS A 27 -2.75 -1.30 -7.37
C LYS A 27 -2.62 -0.05 -8.23
N LYS A 28 -3.55 0.89 -8.08
CA LYS A 28 -3.56 2.15 -8.82
C LYS A 28 -2.29 2.96 -8.60
N LEU A 29 -1.89 3.18 -7.34
CA LEU A 29 -0.67 3.93 -7.01
C LEU A 29 0.56 3.30 -7.67
N GLN A 30 0.72 1.99 -7.50
CA GLN A 30 1.89 1.27 -8.02
C GLN A 30 1.94 1.28 -9.56
N LEU A 31 0.82 0.97 -10.22
CA LEU A 31 0.79 0.80 -11.68
C LEU A 31 0.70 2.11 -12.46
N GLU A 32 -0.05 3.08 -11.95
CA GLU A 32 -0.26 4.34 -12.67
C GLU A 32 0.73 5.44 -12.24
N THR A 33 1.21 5.40 -11.00
CA THR A 33 2.11 6.46 -10.48
C THR A 33 3.55 5.99 -10.41
N VAL A 34 3.83 4.82 -9.81
CA VAL A 34 5.22 4.35 -9.57
C VAL A 34 5.85 3.81 -10.85
N LEU A 35 5.18 2.89 -11.55
CA LEU A 35 5.71 2.22 -12.74
C LEU A 35 6.25 3.20 -13.82
N PRO A 36 5.56 4.30 -14.18
CA PRO A 36 6.10 5.24 -15.17
C PRO A 36 7.37 6.00 -14.72
N GLN A 37 7.64 6.08 -13.42
CA GLN A 37 8.82 6.79 -12.89
C GLN A 37 10.09 5.95 -13.01
N LEU A 38 9.99 4.63 -13.22
CA LEU A 38 11.18 3.79 -13.45
C LEU A 38 12.00 4.32 -14.64
N LYS A 39 11.32 4.69 -15.72
CA LYS A 39 11.94 5.33 -16.91
C LYS A 39 12.51 6.73 -16.65
N LYS A 40 12.21 7.33 -15.50
CA LYS A 40 12.68 8.66 -15.08
C LYS A 40 13.75 8.58 -14.00
N GLY A 41 14.29 7.38 -13.72
CA GLY A 41 15.36 7.17 -12.75
C GLY A 41 14.90 6.87 -11.33
N LEU A 42 13.64 6.47 -11.11
CA LEU A 42 13.22 5.95 -9.81
C LEU A 42 13.90 4.60 -9.53
N SER A 43 14.74 4.56 -8.49
CA SER A 43 15.51 3.35 -8.14
C SER A 43 14.95 2.56 -6.95
N ALA A 44 14.05 3.16 -6.17
CA ALA A 44 13.48 2.52 -4.98
C ALA A 44 12.12 3.13 -4.62
N LEU A 45 11.28 2.33 -3.97
CA LEU A 45 10.01 2.75 -3.37
C LEU A 45 9.96 2.25 -1.92
N VAL A 46 9.69 3.14 -0.98
CA VAL A 46 9.46 2.79 0.43
C VAL A 46 8.02 3.16 0.78
N TYR A 47 7.24 2.18 1.22
CA TYR A 47 5.91 2.42 1.76
C TYR A 47 5.98 2.52 3.28
N THR A 48 5.67 3.70 3.80
CA THR A 48 5.30 3.90 5.20
C THR A 48 3.79 3.99 5.26
N GLN A 49 3.08 3.18 6.06
CA GLN A 49 3.47 2.63 7.36
C GLN A 49 3.17 1.12 7.49
N VAL A 50 3.85 0.42 8.41
CA VAL A 50 3.61 -1.02 8.66
C VAL A 50 2.23 -1.27 9.28
N SER A 51 1.86 -0.61 10.38
CA SER A 51 0.55 -0.77 11.04
C SER A 51 -0.16 0.57 11.18
N ASP A 52 -1.44 0.61 11.50
CA ASP A 52 -2.09 1.85 11.94
C ASP A 52 -1.46 2.29 13.30
N VAL A 53 -1.29 3.60 13.53
CA VAL A 53 -0.66 4.17 14.74
C VAL A 53 -1.42 5.42 15.16
N GLU A 54 -1.70 5.56 16.45
CA GLU A 54 -2.51 6.65 17.03
C GLU A 54 -3.82 6.87 16.25
N ASP A 55 -3.97 8.01 15.57
CA ASP A 55 -5.08 8.33 14.67
C ASP A 55 -4.78 8.02 13.20
N GLU A 56 -3.53 7.74 12.83
CA GLU A 56 -3.10 7.48 11.46
C GLU A 56 -3.41 6.05 11.00
N VAL A 57 -4.37 5.93 10.07
CA VAL A 57 -4.89 4.64 9.57
C VAL A 57 -4.36 4.24 8.17
N ASN A 58 -3.11 4.59 7.88
CA ASN A 58 -2.43 4.28 6.61
C ASN A 58 -1.63 2.95 6.64
N GLY A 59 -1.70 2.18 7.72
CA GLY A 59 -0.92 0.96 7.88
C GLY A 59 -1.31 -0.16 6.92
N LEU A 60 -0.34 -1.02 6.60
CA LEU A 60 -0.61 -2.33 5.98
C LEU A 60 -1.36 -3.26 6.94
N PHE A 61 -1.06 -3.17 8.23
CA PHE A 61 -1.73 -3.88 9.30
C PHE A 61 -2.72 -2.97 10.02
N THR A 62 -3.73 -3.58 10.64
CA THR A 62 -4.62 -2.92 11.59
C THR A 62 -3.87 -2.37 12.80
N TYR A 63 -4.55 -1.52 13.58
CA TYR A 63 -4.00 -0.86 14.77
C TYR A 63 -3.43 -1.86 15.78
N ASP A 64 -4.17 -2.94 16.03
CA ASP A 64 -3.79 -4.05 16.91
C ASP A 64 -2.84 -5.06 16.25
N ARG A 65 -2.45 -4.84 14.99
CA ARG A 65 -1.59 -5.72 14.17
C ARG A 65 -2.16 -7.12 13.94
N ALA A 66 -3.45 -7.35 14.21
CA ALA A 66 -4.08 -8.66 14.07
C ALA A 66 -4.38 -9.03 12.62
N ALA A 67 -4.57 -8.05 11.73
CA ALA A 67 -4.97 -8.31 10.34
C ALA A 67 -4.25 -7.42 9.33
N ILE A 68 -3.84 -8.01 8.20
CA ILE A 68 -3.36 -7.26 7.03
C ILE A 68 -4.57 -6.66 6.32
N LYS A 69 -4.58 -5.34 6.09
CA LYS A 69 -5.67 -4.57 5.51
C LYS A 69 -5.86 -4.81 4.01
N PRO A 70 -4.86 -4.64 3.12
CA PRO A 70 -5.01 -5.01 1.71
C PRO A 70 -4.93 -6.53 1.52
N ASP A 71 -5.33 -7.03 0.35
CA ASP A 71 -5.09 -8.41 -0.05
C ASP A 71 -3.57 -8.65 -0.26
N PRO A 72 -2.93 -9.52 0.55
CA PRO A 72 -1.49 -9.77 0.44
C PRO A 72 -1.06 -10.39 -0.90
N ALA A 73 -1.90 -11.23 -1.50
CA ALA A 73 -1.59 -11.87 -2.78
C ALA A 73 -1.63 -10.85 -3.91
N ALA A 74 -2.63 -9.95 -3.88
CA ALA A 74 -2.73 -8.86 -4.82
C ALA A 74 -1.55 -7.87 -4.70
N VAL A 75 -1.13 -7.53 -3.48
CA VAL A 75 0.04 -6.68 -3.22
C VAL A 75 1.31 -7.35 -3.75
N ARG A 76 1.51 -8.64 -3.45
CA ARG A 76 2.67 -9.41 -3.93
C ARG A 76 2.74 -9.43 -5.45
N ALA A 77 1.64 -9.70 -6.14
CA ALA A 77 1.60 -9.75 -7.60
C ALA A 77 1.99 -8.41 -8.23
N VAL A 78 1.55 -7.29 -7.65
CA VAL A 78 1.94 -5.95 -8.12
C VAL A 78 3.42 -5.68 -7.91
N ASN A 79 3.96 -6.04 -6.73
CA ASN A 79 5.37 -5.85 -6.43
C ASN A 79 6.26 -6.66 -7.38
N GLN A 80 5.88 -7.91 -7.69
CA GLN A 80 6.58 -8.75 -8.66
C GLN A 80 6.53 -8.16 -10.08
N ALA A 81 5.39 -7.58 -10.48
CA ALA A 81 5.28 -6.91 -11.78
C ALA A 81 6.17 -5.65 -11.87
N LEU A 82 6.29 -4.90 -10.76
CA LEU A 82 7.19 -3.74 -10.68
C LEU A 82 8.66 -4.14 -10.68
N GLU A 83 9.03 -5.17 -9.94
CA GLU A 83 10.39 -5.73 -9.91
C GLU A 83 10.80 -6.18 -11.32
N ALA A 84 9.97 -6.98 -11.99
CA ALA A 84 10.23 -7.41 -13.36
C ALA A 84 10.28 -6.25 -14.38
N ALA A 85 9.59 -5.13 -14.11
CA ALA A 85 9.70 -3.94 -14.92
C ALA A 85 10.97 -3.14 -14.63
N PHE A 86 11.40 -3.10 -13.36
CA PHE A 86 12.62 -2.46 -12.92
C PHE A 86 13.87 -3.17 -13.48
N GLU A 87 13.92 -4.50 -13.44
CA GLU A 87 15.01 -5.29 -14.02
C GLU A 87 15.24 -4.95 -15.50
N LYS A 88 14.17 -4.78 -16.27
CA LYS A 88 14.24 -4.40 -17.70
C LYS A 88 14.72 -2.97 -17.94
N THR A 89 14.74 -2.11 -16.92
CA THR A 89 15.23 -0.72 -17.04
C THR A 89 16.70 -0.55 -16.64
N VAL A 90 17.30 -1.56 -16.00
CA VAL A 90 18.73 -1.54 -15.62
C VAL A 90 19.63 -2.33 -16.58
N GLU A 91 19.04 -3.06 -17.54
CA GLU A 91 19.74 -3.59 -18.73
C GLU A 91 20.02 -2.49 -19.75
#